data_AF-A0A7S2MVY5-F1
#
_entry.id   AF-A0A7S2MVY5-F1
#
_cell.length_a   1.000
_cell.length_b   1.000
_cell.length_c   1.000
_cell.angle_alpha   90.00
_cell.angle_beta   90.00
_cell.angle_gamma   90.00
#
_symmetry.space_group_name_H-M   'P 1'
#
loop_
_entity.id
_entity.type
_entity.pdbx_description
1 polymer ?
#
loop_
_entity_poly.entity_id
_entity_poly.type
_entity_poly.pdbx_seq_one_letter_code
_entity_poly.pdbx_strand_id
1 'polypeptide(L)'
;TFDTLLGLSGSGSGGGGGDDEVSQSPMAIAEATCGEILEEVQEKFFPTEDISRSMTDEERGPYQYVFMQECDYMNGLVYEMKRGLQELQLGFKGELTMSEQMEDIADALWKEKLPTWWVKLGFPSTRPLKSWRVNLQDRCVQLDDWVNDPLNIPRVVDISRLFNPQSFLTAIQQLCCQMQGLELDKLQVFTEVTKKDAKQVETAAKDGALVTGMFLEGARWDMISNSLEDSRPKEMFTQMPVINCKAGMMSEKVDKNIYICPTYCVPTRRPYFVFPAQLRTKAPPDKWVLAGVAMILDIAT
;
A
#
# COMPACT_ATOMS: atom_id res chain seq x y z
N THR A 1 -15.66 -2.33 21.00
CA THR A 1 -15.41 -2.89 22.35
C THR A 1 -14.11 -2.38 22.94
N PHE A 2 -12.98 -2.34 22.23
CA PHE A 2 -11.76 -1.64 22.69
C PHE A 2 -11.79 -0.12 22.44
N ASP A 3 -12.20 0.33 21.24
CA ASP A 3 -12.39 1.78 20.95
C ASP A 3 -13.40 2.44 21.90
N THR A 4 -14.42 1.69 22.31
CA THR A 4 -15.44 2.16 23.24
C THR A 4 -14.87 2.35 24.66
N LEU A 5 -13.91 1.52 25.07
CA LEU A 5 -13.25 1.63 26.38
C LEU A 5 -12.26 2.80 26.41
N LEU A 6 -11.51 3.03 25.32
CA LEU A 6 -10.64 4.21 25.17
C LEU A 6 -11.42 5.52 25.16
N GLY A 7 -12.64 5.54 24.58
CA GLY A 7 -13.52 6.70 24.63
C GLY A 7 -14.12 6.96 26.02
N LEU A 8 -14.24 5.94 26.87
CA LEU A 8 -14.81 6.03 28.22
C LEU A 8 -13.76 6.37 29.30
N SER A 9 -12.47 6.11 29.07
CA SER A 9 -11.40 6.52 29.98
C SER A 9 -11.14 8.04 30.00
N GLY A 10 -11.77 8.80 29.11
CA GLY A 10 -11.59 10.25 28.96
C GLY A 10 -12.54 11.16 29.76
N SER A 11 -13.41 10.64 30.65
CA SER A 11 -14.38 11.51 31.36
C SER A 11 -14.71 11.12 32.81
N GLY A 12 -13.78 10.48 33.52
CA GLY A 12 -13.95 10.13 34.93
C GLY A 12 -13.05 10.92 35.87
N SER A 13 -13.53 12.04 36.40
CA SER A 13 -13.01 12.59 37.67
C SER A 13 -13.40 11.62 38.79
N GLY A 14 -12.43 10.86 39.31
CA GLY A 14 -12.62 9.94 40.43
C GLY A 14 -11.29 9.62 41.09
N GLY A 15 -11.04 10.20 42.26
CA GLY A 15 -9.83 10.01 43.04
C GLY A 15 -9.79 8.69 43.81
N GLY A 16 -8.57 8.24 44.14
CA GLY A 16 -8.27 7.11 45.03
C GLY A 16 -7.02 6.37 44.56
N GLY A 17 -5.92 6.51 45.31
CA GLY A 17 -4.56 6.15 44.89
C GLY A 17 -4.18 4.66 44.95
N GLY A 18 -3.01 4.38 44.36
CA GLY A 18 -2.31 3.10 44.42
C GLY A 18 -1.45 2.85 43.18
N ASP A 19 -0.12 2.84 43.39
CA ASP A 19 0.99 2.47 42.50
C ASP A 19 1.31 3.35 41.26
N ASP A 20 2.35 4.17 41.42
CA ASP A 20 3.04 4.94 40.38
C ASP A 20 3.78 4.02 39.39
N GLU A 21 3.03 3.37 38.49
CA GLU A 21 3.48 3.29 37.10
C GLU A 21 3.22 4.70 36.54
N VAL A 22 4.27 5.46 36.23
CA VAL A 22 4.13 6.81 35.66
C VAL A 22 3.43 6.68 34.32
N SER A 23 2.10 6.70 34.31
CA SER A 23 1.31 6.78 33.10
C SER A 23 1.64 8.12 32.47
N GLN A 24 2.46 8.09 31.41
CA GLN A 24 2.79 9.29 30.65
C GLN A 24 1.50 9.98 30.24
N SER A 25 1.45 11.31 30.38
CA SER A 25 0.26 12.06 29.97
C SER A 25 0.02 11.86 28.47
N PRO A 26 -1.24 11.90 27.98
CA PRO A 26 -1.55 11.81 26.55
C PRO A 26 -0.71 12.77 25.70
N MET A 27 -0.47 13.97 26.22
CA MET A 27 0.35 14.99 25.60
C MET A 27 1.83 14.60 25.51
N ALA A 28 2.40 14.01 26.57
CA ALA A 28 3.78 13.55 26.56
C ALA A 28 4.00 12.40 25.56
N ILE A 29 3.02 11.49 25.43
CA ILE A 29 3.05 10.42 24.43
C ILE A 29 3.00 11.02 23.03
N ALA A 30 2.06 11.93 22.77
CA ALA A 30 1.94 12.61 21.49
C ALA A 30 3.22 13.39 21.11
N GLU A 31 3.83 14.09 22.07
CA GLU A 31 5.09 14.82 21.85
C GLU A 31 6.26 13.89 21.51
N ALA A 32 6.42 12.78 22.25
CA ALA A 32 7.43 11.78 21.97
C ALA A 32 7.25 11.17 20.57
N THR A 33 6.04 10.70 20.24
CA THR A 33 5.71 10.14 18.92
C THR A 33 5.88 11.16 17.80
N CYS A 34 5.55 12.43 18.05
CA CYS A 34 5.77 13.52 17.10
C CYS A 34 7.25 13.67 16.76
N GLY A 35 8.13 13.64 17.77
CA GLY A 35 9.58 13.69 17.58
C GLY A 35 10.12 12.52 16.76
N GLU A 36 9.69 11.29 17.08
CA GLU A 36 10.11 10.09 16.36
C GLU A 36 9.69 10.12 14.87
N ILE A 37 8.43 10.45 14.59
CA ILE A 37 7.93 10.49 13.20
C ILE A 37 8.66 11.58 12.42
N LEU A 38 8.90 12.74 13.04
CA LEU A 38 9.62 13.82 12.38
C LEU A 38 11.04 13.38 12.00
N GLU A 39 11.75 12.68 12.90
CA GLU A 39 13.09 12.13 12.62
C GLU A 39 13.06 11.12 11.46
N GLU A 40 12.03 10.27 11.40
CA GLU A 40 11.84 9.27 10.34
C GLU A 40 11.60 9.87 8.95
N VAL A 41 10.93 11.03 8.87
CA VAL A 41 10.54 11.63 7.59
C VAL A 41 11.40 12.82 7.19
N GLN A 42 12.15 13.46 8.10
CA GLN A 42 12.85 14.74 7.87
C GLN A 42 13.75 14.75 6.62
N GLU A 43 14.46 13.66 6.35
CA GLU A 43 15.36 13.54 5.19
C GLU A 43 14.68 12.97 3.94
N LYS A 44 13.42 12.54 4.02
CA LYS A 44 12.71 11.92 2.89
C LYS A 44 12.30 12.99 1.89
N PHE A 45 12.81 12.89 0.66
CA PHE A 45 12.44 13.69 -0.49
C PHE A 45 12.95 13.02 -1.76
N PHE A 46 12.10 12.95 -2.79
CA PHE A 46 12.41 12.34 -4.08
C PHE A 46 12.51 13.45 -5.15
N PRO A 47 13.69 13.70 -5.76
CA PRO A 47 13.89 14.83 -6.67
C PRO A 47 13.35 14.53 -8.08
N THR A 48 12.02 14.51 -8.24
CA THR A 48 11.34 14.13 -9.50
C THR A 48 11.78 14.97 -10.70
N GLU A 49 12.03 16.27 -10.52
CA GLU A 49 12.50 17.13 -11.61
C GLU A 49 13.89 16.73 -12.12
N ASP A 50 14.81 16.42 -11.21
CA ASP A 50 16.18 16.05 -11.58
C ASP A 50 16.20 14.67 -12.25
N ILE A 51 15.40 13.73 -11.73
CA ILE A 51 15.17 12.42 -12.35
C ILE A 51 14.61 12.58 -13.76
N SER A 52 13.60 13.44 -13.96
CA SER A 52 13.05 13.69 -15.29
C SER A 52 14.05 14.33 -16.23
N ARG A 53 14.98 15.15 -15.74
CA ARG A 53 16.04 15.78 -16.56
C ARG A 53 17.18 14.82 -16.89
N SER A 54 17.40 13.79 -16.07
CA SER A 54 18.45 12.79 -16.32
C SER A 54 18.07 11.74 -17.38
N MET A 55 16.81 11.70 -17.81
CA MET A 55 16.30 10.79 -18.84
C MET A 55 15.91 11.56 -20.10
N THR A 56 16.17 10.96 -21.26
CA THR A 56 15.66 11.44 -22.55
C THR A 56 14.16 11.19 -22.70
N ASP A 57 13.52 11.82 -23.68
CA ASP A 57 12.10 11.61 -23.98
C ASP A 57 11.78 10.15 -24.35
N GLU A 58 12.74 9.46 -24.99
CA GLU A 58 12.59 8.06 -25.41
C GLU A 58 12.75 7.08 -24.24
N GLU A 59 13.55 7.43 -23.24
CA GLU A 59 13.75 6.62 -22.01
C GLU A 59 12.60 6.78 -21.01
N ARG A 60 11.82 7.86 -21.11
CA ARG A 60 10.65 8.11 -20.25
C ARG A 60 9.44 7.31 -20.73
N GLY A 61 9.47 6.01 -20.43
CA GLY A 61 8.38 5.09 -20.71
C GLY A 61 7.21 5.18 -19.72
N PRO A 62 6.11 4.43 -19.98
CA PRO A 62 4.95 4.36 -19.10
C PRO A 62 5.28 4.08 -17.63
N TYR A 63 6.23 3.18 -17.36
CA TYR A 63 6.61 2.87 -15.98
C TYR A 63 7.34 4.03 -15.29
N GLN A 64 8.25 4.70 -15.99
CA GLN A 64 8.96 5.87 -15.46
C GLN A 64 7.97 6.96 -15.05
N TYR A 65 6.93 7.21 -15.85
CA TYR A 65 5.88 8.16 -15.49
C TYR A 65 5.12 7.75 -14.22
N VAL A 66 4.80 6.46 -14.07
CA VAL A 66 4.16 5.96 -12.85
C VAL A 66 5.05 6.21 -11.63
N PHE A 67 6.31 5.79 -11.66
CA PHE A 67 7.19 5.98 -10.51
C PHE A 67 7.49 7.45 -10.19
N MET A 68 7.64 8.32 -11.20
CA MET A 68 7.76 9.77 -10.97
C MET A 68 6.50 10.33 -10.27
N GLN A 69 5.32 9.91 -10.70
CA GLN A 69 4.07 10.33 -10.07
C GLN A 69 3.96 9.82 -8.62
N GLU A 70 4.42 8.60 -8.36
CA GLU A 70 4.47 8.02 -7.02
C GLU A 70 5.44 8.78 -6.09
N CYS A 71 6.60 9.21 -6.62
CA CYS A 71 7.51 10.12 -5.92
C CYS A 71 6.83 11.44 -5.57
N ASP A 72 6.07 12.03 -6.50
CA ASP A 72 5.34 13.29 -6.25
C ASP A 72 4.26 13.14 -5.17
N TYR A 73 3.48 12.05 -5.19
CA TYR A 73 2.52 11.75 -4.12
C TYR A 73 3.21 11.59 -2.77
N MET A 74 4.32 10.84 -2.73
CA MET A 74 5.09 10.65 -1.49
C MET A 74 5.65 11.97 -0.97
N ASN A 75 6.21 12.81 -1.84
CA ASN A 75 6.70 14.14 -1.48
C ASN A 75 5.59 15.02 -0.89
N GLY A 76 4.39 15.01 -1.50
CA GLY A 76 3.24 15.76 -0.99
C GLY A 76 2.83 15.33 0.42
N LEU A 77 2.73 14.01 0.66
CA LEU A 77 2.43 13.46 1.98
C LEU A 77 3.52 13.82 3.00
N VAL A 78 4.78 13.56 2.67
CA VAL A 78 5.93 13.80 3.57
C VAL A 78 6.08 15.29 3.88
N TYR A 79 5.85 16.17 2.92
CA TYR A 79 5.85 17.62 3.14
C TYR A 79 4.80 18.03 4.18
N GLU A 80 3.56 17.56 4.02
CA GLU A 80 2.48 17.85 4.96
C GLU A 80 2.79 17.30 6.36
N MET A 81 3.33 16.08 6.44
CA MET A 81 3.77 15.47 7.70
C MET A 81 4.82 16.34 8.38
N LYS A 82 5.88 16.74 7.68
CA LYS A 82 6.94 17.60 8.22
C LYS A 82 6.38 18.92 8.73
N ARG A 83 5.60 19.62 7.90
CA ARG A 83 5.02 20.92 8.25
C ARG A 83 4.17 20.81 9.52
N GLY A 84 3.21 19.87 9.53
CA GLY A 84 2.28 19.69 10.66
C GLY A 84 2.97 19.25 11.95
N LEU A 85 3.96 18.37 11.88
CA LEU A 85 4.71 17.90 13.05
C LEU A 85 5.65 18.98 13.61
N GLN A 86 6.30 19.77 12.75
CA GLN A 86 7.14 20.90 13.20
C GLN A 86 6.30 21.97 13.89
N GLU A 87 5.16 22.32 13.30
CA GLU A 87 4.19 23.23 13.91
C GLU A 87 3.70 22.70 15.28
N LEU A 88 3.36 21.41 15.36
CA LEU A 88 2.94 20.78 16.60
C LEU A 88 4.04 20.80 17.68
N GLN A 89 5.31 20.57 17.32
CA GLN A 89 6.44 20.69 18.27
C GLN A 89 6.56 22.10 18.86
N LEU A 90 6.34 23.14 18.06
CA LEU A 90 6.33 24.52 18.55
C LEU A 90 5.12 24.78 19.45
N GLY A 91 3.98 24.14 19.15
CA GLY A 91 2.79 24.13 20.01
C GLY A 91 3.06 23.52 21.39
N PHE A 92 3.73 22.36 21.45
CA PHE A 92 4.12 21.72 22.72
C PHE A 92 5.09 22.57 23.56
N LYS A 93 5.98 23.34 22.92
CA LYS A 93 6.87 24.30 23.58
C LYS A 93 6.18 25.59 24.03
N GLY A 94 4.92 25.81 23.64
CA GLY A 94 4.18 27.05 23.89
C GLY A 94 4.63 28.24 23.04
N GLU A 95 5.41 28.00 21.98
CA GLU A 95 5.89 29.02 21.04
C GLU A 95 4.82 29.36 19.98
N LEU A 96 3.95 28.40 19.65
CA LEU A 96 2.75 28.60 18.84
C LEU A 96 1.50 28.31 19.65
N THR A 97 0.41 29.01 19.34
CA THR A 97 -0.92 28.67 19.87
C THR A 97 -1.43 27.44 19.15
N MET A 98 -1.90 26.44 19.92
CA MET A 98 -2.48 25.21 19.37
C MET A 98 -3.65 25.52 18.43
N SER A 99 -3.57 25.02 17.21
CA SER A 99 -4.64 25.07 16.21
C SER A 99 -5.45 23.77 16.22
N GLU A 100 -6.65 23.79 15.62
CA GLU A 100 -7.48 22.59 15.44
C GLU A 100 -6.72 21.47 14.69
N GLN A 101 -5.86 21.83 13.73
CA GLN A 101 -5.04 20.85 13.01
C GLN A 101 -3.96 20.25 13.90
N MET A 102 -3.32 21.05 14.76
CA MET A 102 -2.34 20.54 15.73
C MET A 102 -3.02 19.62 16.74
N GLU A 103 -4.24 19.95 17.19
CA GLU A 103 -5.03 19.11 18.09
C GLU A 103 -5.42 17.78 17.44
N ASP A 104 -5.86 17.77 16.17
CA ASP A 104 -6.14 16.55 15.39
C ASP A 104 -4.89 15.65 15.30
N ILE A 105 -3.73 16.23 15.01
CA ILE A 105 -2.47 15.47 14.96
C ILE A 105 -2.15 14.92 16.35
N ALA A 106 -2.11 15.75 17.39
CA ALA A 106 -1.74 15.31 18.74
C ALA A 106 -2.65 14.18 19.26
N ASP A 107 -3.97 14.31 19.05
CA ASP A 107 -4.95 13.31 19.44
C ASP A 107 -4.77 12.00 18.65
N ALA A 108 -4.53 12.10 17.34
CA ALA A 108 -4.28 10.93 16.49
C ALA A 108 -2.98 10.20 16.88
N LEU A 109 -1.90 10.93 17.16
CA LEU A 109 -0.63 10.36 17.61
C LEU A 109 -0.80 9.59 18.92
N TRP A 110 -1.50 10.17 19.89
CA TRP A 110 -1.79 9.51 21.16
C TRP A 110 -2.69 8.28 21.00
N LYS A 111 -3.70 8.35 20.12
CA LYS A 111 -4.68 7.27 19.90
C LYS A 111 -4.22 6.18 18.94
N GLU A 112 -2.97 6.21 18.47
CA GLU A 112 -2.45 5.27 17.47
C GLU A 112 -3.27 5.28 16.15
N LYS A 113 -3.76 6.46 15.75
CA LYS A 113 -4.55 6.69 14.53
C LYS A 113 -3.82 7.62 13.58
N LEU A 114 -4.26 7.62 12.32
CA LEU A 114 -3.74 8.53 11.31
C LEU A 114 -4.43 9.89 11.40
N PRO A 115 -3.69 11.01 11.45
CA PRO A 115 -4.24 12.35 11.32
C PRO A 115 -5.03 12.53 10.03
N THR A 116 -6.01 13.44 10.05
CA THR A 116 -6.98 13.62 8.98
C THR A 116 -6.32 13.94 7.63
N TRP A 117 -5.31 14.82 7.64
CA TRP A 117 -4.63 15.23 6.40
C TRP A 117 -3.69 14.14 5.84
N TRP A 118 -3.13 13.29 6.69
CA TRP A 118 -2.31 12.17 6.23
C TRP A 118 -3.16 11.13 5.52
N VAL A 119 -4.39 10.88 5.99
CA VAL A 119 -5.35 10.01 5.29
C VAL A 119 -5.77 10.60 3.93
N LYS A 120 -5.93 11.92 3.84
CA LYS A 120 -6.35 12.59 2.60
C LYS A 120 -5.28 12.59 1.51
N LEU A 121 -4.02 12.82 1.88
CA LEU A 121 -2.90 12.86 0.95
C LEU A 121 -2.26 11.48 0.74
N GLY A 122 -2.47 10.58 1.71
CA GLY A 122 -1.88 9.26 1.75
C GLY A 122 -2.56 8.25 0.86
N PHE A 123 -2.23 7.00 1.12
CA PHE A 123 -2.80 5.82 0.48
C PHE A 123 -3.89 5.20 1.37
N PRO A 124 -4.86 4.47 0.80
CA PRO A 124 -5.87 3.74 1.58
C PRO A 124 -5.21 2.76 2.56
N SER A 125 -5.56 2.86 3.85
CA SER A 125 -5.06 1.94 4.86
C SER A 125 -6.06 1.78 6.02
N THR A 126 -6.03 0.62 6.65
CA THR A 126 -6.74 0.33 7.91
C THR A 126 -5.77 0.05 9.05
N ARG A 127 -4.49 0.40 8.88
CA ARG A 127 -3.42 0.16 9.85
C ARG A 127 -3.48 1.14 11.02
N PRO A 128 -3.16 0.70 12.25
CA PRO A 128 -2.79 1.63 13.32
C PRO A 128 -1.48 2.35 12.97
N LEU A 129 -1.31 3.55 13.52
CA LEU A 129 -0.22 4.48 13.21
C LEU A 129 1.16 3.80 13.22
N LYS A 130 1.49 3.06 14.27
CA LYS A 130 2.77 2.34 14.36
C LYS A 130 3.06 1.44 13.16
N SER A 131 2.11 0.60 12.77
CA SER A 131 2.29 -0.30 11.62
C SER A 131 2.20 0.43 10.28
N TRP A 132 1.47 1.55 10.23
CA TRP A 132 1.40 2.40 9.05
C TRP A 132 2.72 3.11 8.77
N ARG A 133 3.43 3.59 9.81
CA ARG A 133 4.79 4.16 9.70
C ARG A 133 5.76 3.19 9.07
N VAL A 134 5.76 1.92 9.50
CA VAL A 134 6.59 0.87 8.90
C VAL A 134 6.24 0.69 7.42
N ASN A 135 4.95 0.64 7.09
CA ASN A 135 4.50 0.55 5.69
C ASN A 135 4.94 1.77 4.85
N LEU A 136 4.87 2.98 5.41
CA LEU A 136 5.33 4.21 4.76
C LEU A 136 6.83 4.14 4.45
N GLN A 137 7.65 3.70 5.41
CA GLN A 137 9.10 3.52 5.19
C GLN A 137 9.39 2.46 4.13
N ASP A 138 8.67 1.34 4.14
CA ASP A 138 8.76 0.31 3.11
C ASP A 138 8.45 0.85 1.70
N ARG A 139 7.47 1.76 1.59
CA ARG A 139 7.16 2.47 0.34
C ARG A 139 8.30 3.38 -0.10
N CYS A 140 8.85 4.16 0.85
CA CYS A 140 10.01 5.00 0.59
C CYS A 140 11.19 4.17 0.07
N VAL A 141 11.46 3.00 0.65
CA VAL A 141 12.54 2.10 0.19
C VAL A 141 12.35 1.68 -1.28
N GLN A 142 11.13 1.31 -1.67
CA GLN A 142 10.88 0.95 -3.08
C GLN A 142 11.09 2.14 -4.03
N LEU A 143 10.69 3.33 -3.62
CA LEU A 143 10.93 4.54 -4.41
C LEU A 143 12.42 4.90 -4.44
N ASP A 144 13.12 4.83 -3.31
CA ASP A 144 14.56 5.05 -3.19
C ASP A 144 15.32 4.09 -4.14
N ASP A 145 14.98 2.81 -4.14
CA ASP A 145 15.55 1.80 -5.04
C ASP A 145 15.37 2.17 -6.52
N TRP A 146 14.18 2.67 -6.91
CA TRP A 146 13.92 3.10 -8.27
C TRP A 146 14.63 4.42 -8.62
N VAL A 147 14.65 5.40 -7.71
CA VAL A 147 15.33 6.69 -7.92
C VAL A 147 16.83 6.52 -8.15
N ASN A 148 17.44 5.49 -7.54
CA ASN A 148 18.86 5.17 -7.74
C ASN A 148 19.17 4.60 -9.13
N ASP A 149 18.19 4.01 -9.83
CA ASP A 149 18.32 3.48 -11.20
C ASP A 149 17.02 3.71 -12.00
N PRO A 150 16.70 4.97 -12.36
CA PRO A 150 15.38 5.33 -12.88
C PRO A 150 15.09 4.77 -14.28
N LEU A 151 16.14 4.37 -15.01
CA LEU A 151 16.02 3.73 -16.32
C LEU A 151 15.45 2.31 -16.21
N ASN A 152 15.64 1.64 -15.07
CA ASN A 152 15.21 0.27 -14.87
C ASN A 152 14.19 0.18 -13.73
N ILE A 153 13.03 -0.41 -14.01
CA ILE A 153 12.10 -0.74 -12.93
C ILE A 153 12.66 -1.88 -12.07
N PRO A 154 12.31 -1.94 -10.76
CA PRO A 154 12.62 -3.10 -9.94
C PRO A 154 12.16 -4.40 -10.59
N ARG A 155 12.99 -5.45 -10.53
CA ARG A 155 12.68 -6.77 -11.14
C ARG A 155 11.35 -7.35 -10.66
N VAL A 156 11.01 -7.09 -9.40
CA VAL A 156 9.72 -7.39 -8.80
C VAL A 156 9.23 -6.11 -8.14
N VAL A 157 8.10 -5.58 -8.61
CA VAL A 157 7.48 -4.39 -8.05
C VAL A 157 6.47 -4.80 -6.98
N ASP A 158 6.60 -4.29 -5.76
CA ASP A 158 5.57 -4.45 -4.75
C ASP A 158 4.46 -3.43 -5.05
N ILE A 159 3.38 -3.91 -5.68
CA ILE A 159 2.26 -3.04 -6.06
C ILE A 159 1.47 -2.57 -4.85
N SER A 160 1.58 -3.24 -3.69
CA SER A 160 0.97 -2.76 -2.46
C SER A 160 1.63 -1.49 -1.94
N ARG A 161 2.89 -1.24 -2.35
CA ARG A 161 3.68 -0.06 -1.97
C ARG A 161 3.45 1.15 -2.87
N LEU A 162 2.61 1.04 -3.90
CA LEU A 162 2.18 2.17 -4.72
C LEU A 162 0.96 2.85 -4.09
N PHE A 163 0.86 4.17 -4.20
CA PHE A 163 -0.34 4.96 -3.93
C PHE A 163 -1.43 4.61 -4.95
N ASN A 164 -1.06 4.51 -6.23
CA ASN A 164 -1.97 4.16 -7.31
C ASN A 164 -1.52 2.90 -8.07
N PRO A 165 -1.77 1.69 -7.54
CA PRO A 165 -1.41 0.45 -8.23
C PRO A 165 -2.09 0.30 -9.61
N GLN A 166 -3.23 0.94 -9.86
CA GLN A 166 -3.92 0.86 -11.15
C GLN A 166 -3.15 1.58 -12.27
N SER A 167 -2.42 2.67 -11.96
CA SER A 167 -1.59 3.36 -12.95
C SER A 167 -0.47 2.45 -13.45
N PHE A 168 0.14 1.66 -12.55
CA PHE A 168 1.15 0.67 -12.90
C PHE A 168 0.60 -0.42 -13.82
N LEU A 169 -0.58 -0.95 -13.52
CA LEU A 169 -1.26 -1.93 -14.39
C LEU A 169 -1.61 -1.34 -15.76
N THR A 170 -1.97 -0.06 -15.80
CA THR A 170 -2.23 0.67 -17.05
C THR A 170 -0.94 0.86 -17.84
N ALA A 171 0.19 1.13 -17.18
CA ALA A 171 1.50 1.22 -17.83
C ALA A 171 1.91 -0.10 -18.51
N ILE A 172 1.57 -1.26 -17.92
CA ILE A 172 1.75 -2.57 -18.56
C ILE A 172 0.95 -2.64 -19.89
N GLN A 173 -0.30 -2.17 -19.88
CA GLN A 173 -1.13 -2.13 -21.09
C GLN A 173 -0.60 -1.17 -22.14
N GLN A 174 -0.15 0.02 -21.73
CA GLN A 174 0.44 1.03 -22.63
C GLN A 174 1.70 0.50 -23.32
N LEU A 175 2.59 -0.16 -22.57
CA LEU A 175 3.80 -0.74 -23.14
C LEU A 175 3.47 -1.86 -24.15
N CYS A 176 2.52 -2.73 -23.81
CA CYS A 176 2.04 -3.76 -24.72
C CYS A 176 1.41 -3.18 -26.00
N CYS A 177 0.58 -2.15 -25.86
CA CYS A 177 0.00 -1.39 -26.96
C CYS A 177 1.09 -0.85 -27.91
N GLN A 178 2.14 -0.21 -27.36
CA GLN A 178 3.26 0.32 -28.13
C GLN A 178 4.07 -0.78 -28.84
N MET A 179 4.39 -1.88 -28.14
CA MET A 179 5.20 -2.96 -28.69
C MET A 179 4.48 -3.79 -29.75
N GLN A 180 3.17 -4.00 -29.60
CA GLN A 180 2.38 -4.87 -30.48
C GLN A 180 1.53 -4.10 -31.51
N GLY A 181 1.46 -2.77 -31.41
CA GLY A 181 0.62 -1.94 -32.30
C GLY A 181 -0.88 -2.20 -32.11
N LEU A 182 -1.30 -2.56 -30.90
CA LEU A 182 -2.69 -2.84 -30.55
C LEU A 182 -3.39 -1.58 -30.01
N GLU A 183 -4.72 -1.57 -30.00
CA GLU A 183 -5.49 -0.48 -29.38
C GLU A 183 -5.64 -0.72 -27.88
N LEU A 184 -5.40 0.32 -27.07
CA LEU A 184 -5.39 0.22 -25.59
C LEU A 184 -6.73 -0.24 -24.99
N ASP A 185 -7.84 0.16 -25.60
CA ASP A 185 -9.21 -0.17 -25.17
C ASP A 185 -9.55 -1.66 -25.30
N LYS A 186 -8.85 -2.39 -26.17
CA LYS A 186 -9.00 -3.83 -26.40
C LYS A 186 -8.10 -4.68 -25.49
N LEU A 187 -7.24 -4.05 -24.68
CA LEU A 187 -6.31 -4.73 -23.80
C LEU A 187 -6.84 -4.86 -22.38
N GLN A 188 -6.55 -5.99 -21.75
CA GLN A 188 -6.71 -6.19 -20.30
C GLN A 188 -5.45 -6.78 -19.69
N VAL A 189 -5.26 -6.56 -18.39
CA VAL A 189 -4.21 -7.23 -17.64
C VAL A 189 -4.63 -8.66 -17.29
N PHE A 190 -3.74 -9.60 -17.55
CA PHE A 190 -3.81 -10.99 -17.16
C PHE A 190 -2.77 -11.30 -16.08
N THR A 191 -3.15 -12.12 -15.11
CA THR A 191 -2.26 -12.58 -14.04
C THR A 191 -1.84 -14.03 -14.20
N GLU A 192 -0.55 -14.28 -14.09
CA GLU A 192 0.02 -15.62 -14.02
C GLU A 192 0.81 -15.78 -12.71
N VAL A 193 0.23 -16.51 -11.77
CA VAL A 193 0.86 -16.77 -10.48
C VAL A 193 2.06 -17.70 -10.66
N THR A 194 3.22 -17.24 -10.21
CA THR A 194 4.48 -18.00 -10.29
C THR A 194 4.65 -18.91 -9.08
N LYS A 195 5.65 -19.79 -9.13
CA LYS A 195 6.07 -20.63 -8.00
C LYS A 195 7.29 -20.06 -7.27
N LYS A 196 7.45 -18.74 -7.28
CA LYS A 196 8.61 -18.05 -6.69
C LYS A 196 8.18 -16.96 -5.73
N ASP A 197 8.91 -16.85 -4.64
CA ASP A 197 8.90 -15.66 -3.79
C ASP A 197 9.79 -14.57 -4.42
N ALA A 198 9.60 -13.30 -4.02
CA ALA A 198 10.32 -12.16 -4.58
C ALA A 198 11.86 -12.33 -4.54
N LYS A 199 12.38 -12.92 -3.45
CA LYS A 199 13.83 -13.16 -3.26
C LYS A 199 14.41 -14.24 -4.20
N GLN A 200 13.56 -15.09 -4.79
CA GLN A 200 13.95 -16.18 -5.69
C GLN A 200 13.88 -15.76 -7.18
N VAL A 201 13.48 -14.53 -7.46
CA VAL A 201 13.41 -13.99 -8.81
C VAL A 201 14.77 -13.44 -9.22
N GLU A 202 15.40 -14.11 -10.18
CA GLU A 202 16.72 -13.72 -10.71
C GLU A 202 16.61 -12.86 -11.97
N THR A 203 15.56 -13.06 -12.77
CA THR A 203 15.37 -12.42 -14.07
C THR A 203 14.08 -11.61 -14.09
N ALA A 204 14.08 -10.50 -14.82
CA ALA A 204 12.87 -9.73 -15.11
C ALA A 204 11.82 -10.55 -15.90
N ALA A 205 10.58 -10.07 -15.91
CA ALA A 205 9.53 -10.63 -16.77
C ALA A 205 9.95 -10.53 -18.24
N LYS A 206 9.70 -11.59 -19.02
CA LYS A 206 9.86 -11.53 -20.49
C LYS A 206 8.78 -10.71 -21.16
N ASP A 207 7.60 -10.68 -20.54
CA ASP A 207 6.40 -9.97 -21.00
C ASP A 207 5.61 -9.54 -19.77
N GLY A 208 5.22 -8.26 -19.74
CA GLY A 208 4.59 -7.64 -18.59
C GLY A 208 5.57 -7.24 -17.48
N ALA A 209 5.13 -7.39 -16.23
CA ALA A 209 5.91 -7.09 -15.04
C ALA A 209 5.62 -8.10 -13.92
N LEU A 210 6.66 -8.47 -13.16
CA LEU A 210 6.51 -9.27 -11.95
C LEU A 210 6.11 -8.39 -10.78
N VAL A 211 5.06 -8.78 -10.07
CA VAL A 211 4.50 -8.02 -8.95
C VAL A 211 4.37 -8.88 -7.68
N THR A 212 4.46 -8.22 -6.53
CA THR A 212 4.28 -8.82 -5.19
C THR A 212 3.41 -7.91 -4.30
N GLY A 213 3.18 -8.31 -3.05
CA GLY A 213 2.46 -7.54 -2.04
C GLY A 213 0.96 -7.84 -1.94
N MET A 214 0.51 -8.91 -2.58
CA MET A 214 -0.89 -9.33 -2.53
C MET A 214 -1.11 -10.41 -1.46
N PHE A 215 -2.20 -10.28 -0.73
CA PHE A 215 -2.69 -11.28 0.22
C PHE A 215 -4.04 -11.79 -0.24
N LEU A 216 -4.27 -13.09 -0.11
CA LEU A 216 -5.55 -13.72 -0.42
C LEU A 216 -6.38 -13.82 0.85
N GLU A 217 -7.61 -13.29 0.81
CA GLU A 217 -8.60 -13.37 1.88
C GLU A 217 -9.60 -14.49 1.58
N GLY A 218 -9.88 -15.36 2.57
CA GLY A 218 -10.91 -16.40 2.46
C GLY A 218 -10.53 -17.63 1.62
N ALA A 219 -9.31 -17.66 1.09
CA ALA A 219 -8.69 -18.84 0.49
C ALA A 219 -7.17 -18.79 0.69
N ARG A 220 -6.48 -19.87 0.27
CA ARG A 220 -5.02 -19.89 0.17
C ARG A 220 -4.55 -20.25 -1.23
N TRP A 221 -3.36 -19.81 -1.59
CA TRP A 221 -2.67 -20.29 -2.78
C TRP A 221 -1.77 -21.48 -2.44
N ASP A 222 -1.98 -22.63 -3.08
CA ASP A 222 -1.08 -23.77 -2.93
C ASP A 222 0.01 -23.76 -4.01
N MET A 223 1.26 -23.57 -3.58
CA MET A 223 2.44 -23.50 -4.47
C MET A 223 2.73 -24.82 -5.20
N ILE A 224 2.35 -25.96 -4.60
CA ILE A 224 2.59 -27.29 -5.18
C ILE A 224 1.69 -27.47 -6.40
N SER A 225 0.38 -27.31 -6.22
CA SER A 225 -0.62 -27.43 -7.29
C SER A 225 -0.77 -26.19 -8.16
N ASN A 226 -0.22 -25.05 -7.75
CA ASN A 226 -0.38 -23.73 -8.38
C ASN A 226 -1.86 -23.37 -8.60
N SER A 227 -2.69 -23.57 -7.58
CA SER A 227 -4.12 -23.29 -7.63
C SER A 227 -4.68 -22.90 -6.27
N LEU A 228 -5.88 -22.30 -6.29
CA LEU A 228 -6.66 -21.98 -5.09
C LEU A 228 -7.06 -23.24 -4.32
N GLU A 229 -6.87 -23.16 -3.01
CA GLU A 229 -7.26 -24.16 -2.01
C GLU A 229 -7.95 -23.45 -0.82
N ASP A 230 -8.70 -24.20 -0.02
CA ASP A 230 -9.38 -23.63 1.15
C ASP A 230 -8.37 -23.12 2.19
N SER A 231 -8.67 -22.01 2.87
CA SER A 231 -7.83 -21.47 3.96
C SER A 231 -7.64 -22.48 5.09
N ARG A 232 -6.51 -22.41 5.79
CA ARG A 232 -6.32 -23.20 7.02
C ARG A 232 -7.10 -22.57 8.19
N PRO A 233 -7.45 -23.35 9.22
CA PRO A 233 -8.07 -22.79 10.42
C PRO A 233 -7.25 -21.64 11.01
N LYS A 234 -7.91 -20.51 11.29
CA LYS A 234 -7.32 -19.26 11.83
C LYS A 234 -6.35 -18.52 10.90
N GLU A 235 -6.33 -18.86 9.62
CA GLU A 235 -5.54 -18.18 8.60
C GLU A 235 -6.47 -17.32 7.73
N MET A 236 -6.69 -16.05 8.12
CA MET A 236 -7.60 -15.16 7.40
C MET A 236 -7.01 -14.65 6.07
N PHE A 237 -5.71 -14.36 6.10
CA PHE A 237 -4.96 -13.86 4.95
C PHE A 237 -3.77 -14.77 4.67
N THR A 238 -3.52 -15.07 3.40
CA THR A 238 -2.30 -15.77 2.96
C THR A 238 -1.54 -14.94 1.96
N GLN A 239 -0.23 -14.80 2.14
CA GLN A 239 0.61 -14.10 1.18
C GLN A 239 0.63 -14.85 -0.16
N MET A 240 0.42 -14.12 -1.25
CA MET A 240 0.56 -14.64 -2.60
C MET A 240 2.05 -14.67 -2.99
N PRO A 241 2.48 -15.67 -3.78
CA PRO A 241 3.79 -15.63 -4.42
C PRO A 241 3.83 -14.51 -5.47
N VAL A 242 4.99 -14.34 -6.11
CA VAL A 242 5.12 -13.37 -7.21
C VAL A 242 4.13 -13.72 -8.33
N ILE A 243 3.44 -12.70 -8.83
CA ILE A 243 2.48 -12.80 -9.94
C ILE A 243 3.08 -12.06 -11.14
N ASN A 244 3.07 -12.68 -12.31
CA ASN A 244 3.36 -11.96 -13.55
C ASN A 244 2.07 -11.30 -14.06
N CYS A 245 2.07 -9.98 -14.14
CA CYS A 245 1.00 -9.20 -14.75
C CYS A 245 1.40 -8.84 -16.18
N LYS A 246 0.65 -9.30 -17.18
CA LYS A 246 0.91 -8.99 -18.59
C LYS A 246 -0.36 -8.53 -19.28
N ALA A 247 -0.23 -7.68 -20.28
CA ALA A 247 -1.38 -7.25 -21.06
C ALA A 247 -1.63 -8.19 -22.24
N GLY A 248 -2.90 -8.31 -22.62
CA GLY A 248 -3.29 -9.06 -23.81
C GLY A 248 -4.70 -8.68 -24.26
N MET A 249 -5.09 -9.16 -25.43
CA MET A 249 -6.43 -8.92 -25.98
C MET A 249 -7.51 -9.48 -25.06
N MET A 250 -8.55 -8.69 -24.83
CA MET A 250 -9.75 -9.16 -24.14
C MET A 250 -10.31 -10.39 -24.85
N SER A 251 -10.64 -11.42 -24.08
CA SER A 251 -11.30 -12.62 -24.59
C SER A 251 -12.64 -12.79 -23.90
N GLU A 252 -13.69 -13.01 -24.69
CA GLU A 252 -15.03 -13.34 -24.18
C GLU A 252 -15.13 -14.81 -23.72
N LYS A 253 -14.08 -15.62 -23.91
CA LYS A 253 -14.08 -17.02 -23.49
C LYS A 253 -13.91 -17.11 -21.98
N VAL A 254 -14.95 -17.61 -21.30
CA VAL A 254 -14.89 -17.95 -19.89
C VAL A 254 -14.17 -19.28 -19.70
N ASP A 255 -13.00 -19.26 -19.09
CA ASP A 255 -12.30 -20.47 -18.65
C ASP A 255 -12.88 -20.94 -17.30
N LYS A 256 -13.44 -22.15 -17.29
CA LYS A 256 -14.03 -22.76 -16.09
C LYS A 256 -13.01 -23.08 -15.00
N ASN A 257 -11.71 -23.08 -15.31
CA ASN A 257 -10.63 -23.34 -14.36
C ASN A 257 -9.98 -22.04 -13.85
N ILE A 258 -10.57 -20.89 -14.15
CA ILE A 258 -10.10 -19.59 -13.71
C ILE A 258 -11.19 -18.93 -12.86
N TYR A 259 -10.82 -18.54 -11.63
CA TYR A 259 -11.59 -17.65 -10.80
C TYR A 259 -11.13 -16.21 -11.05
N ILE A 260 -12.07 -15.32 -11.35
CA ILE A 260 -11.82 -13.88 -11.45
C ILE A 260 -11.90 -13.29 -10.04
N CYS A 261 -10.75 -13.21 -9.39
CA CYS A 261 -10.60 -12.71 -8.03
C CYS A 261 -10.56 -11.17 -8.03
N PRO A 262 -11.49 -10.48 -7.35
CA PRO A 262 -11.41 -9.05 -7.22
C PRO A 262 -10.26 -8.65 -6.28
N THR A 263 -9.42 -7.71 -6.73
CA THR A 263 -8.32 -7.16 -5.93
C THR A 263 -8.70 -5.78 -5.38
N TYR A 264 -8.46 -5.56 -4.09
CA TYR A 264 -8.74 -4.31 -3.39
C TYR A 264 -7.50 -3.78 -2.66
N CYS A 265 -7.42 -2.46 -2.44
CA CYS A 265 -6.32 -1.91 -1.62
C CYS A 265 -6.41 -2.37 -0.17
N VAL A 266 -7.61 -2.40 0.42
CA VAL A 266 -7.83 -2.69 1.85
C VAL A 266 -9.01 -3.66 2.06
N PRO A 267 -9.11 -4.35 3.23
CA PRO A 267 -10.14 -5.35 3.50
C PRO A 267 -11.58 -4.83 3.48
N THR A 268 -11.78 -3.52 3.64
CA THR A 268 -13.12 -2.89 3.53
C THR A 268 -13.66 -2.88 2.09
N ARG A 269 -12.81 -3.23 1.11
CA ARG A 269 -13.13 -3.41 -0.32
C ARG A 269 -13.58 -2.13 -1.03
N ARG A 270 -14.80 -1.65 -0.77
CA ARG A 270 -15.34 -0.45 -1.46
C ARG A 270 -14.90 0.82 -0.72
N PRO A 271 -14.53 1.91 -1.44
CA PRO A 271 -14.46 2.06 -2.91
C PRO A 271 -13.13 1.59 -3.56
N TYR A 272 -12.25 0.96 -2.80
CA TYR A 272 -10.84 0.68 -3.13
C TYR A 272 -10.59 -0.52 -4.06
N PHE A 273 -11.36 -0.66 -5.14
CA PHE A 273 -11.12 -1.69 -6.16
C PHE A 273 -9.90 -1.35 -7.03
N VAL A 274 -9.06 -2.35 -7.31
CA VAL A 274 -7.86 -2.19 -8.14
C VAL A 274 -8.05 -2.86 -9.49
N PHE A 275 -8.18 -4.19 -9.53
CA PHE A 275 -8.31 -4.93 -10.79
C PHE A 275 -8.86 -6.35 -10.57
N PRO A 276 -9.40 -6.99 -11.63
CA PRO A 276 -9.85 -8.39 -11.57
C PRO A 276 -8.70 -9.33 -11.94
N ALA A 277 -8.14 -10.05 -10.98
CA ALA A 277 -7.07 -11.01 -11.21
C ALA A 277 -7.59 -12.41 -11.58
N GLN A 278 -6.89 -13.10 -12.47
CA GLN A 278 -7.20 -14.46 -12.91
C GLN A 278 -6.40 -15.48 -12.08
N LEU A 279 -7.10 -16.20 -11.22
CA LEU A 279 -6.52 -17.22 -10.34
C LEU A 279 -6.93 -18.62 -10.79
N ARG A 280 -5.96 -19.52 -10.95
CA ARG A 280 -6.23 -20.93 -11.30
C ARG A 280 -6.99 -21.62 -10.17
N THR A 281 -7.98 -22.42 -10.52
CA THR A 281 -8.69 -23.28 -9.58
C THR A 281 -9.04 -24.64 -10.18
N LYS A 282 -9.17 -25.65 -9.32
CA LYS A 282 -9.70 -26.98 -9.64
C LYS A 282 -11.19 -27.12 -9.30
N ALA A 283 -11.70 -26.24 -8.43
CA ALA A 283 -13.11 -26.19 -8.06
C ALA A 283 -13.87 -25.26 -9.03
N PRO A 284 -15.19 -25.41 -9.16
CA PRO A 284 -15.99 -24.44 -9.90
C PRO A 284 -15.78 -23.01 -9.35
N PRO A 285 -15.57 -21.99 -10.21
CA PRO A 285 -15.32 -20.61 -9.78
C PRO A 285 -16.37 -20.05 -8.82
N ASP A 286 -17.63 -20.47 -8.97
CA ASP A 286 -18.75 -20.07 -8.10
C ASP A 286 -18.51 -20.37 -6.62
N LYS A 287 -17.73 -21.41 -6.29
CA LYS A 287 -17.33 -21.71 -4.91
C LYS A 287 -16.64 -20.49 -4.28
N TRP A 288 -15.70 -19.88 -5.00
CA TRP A 288 -14.88 -18.78 -4.49
C TRP A 288 -15.64 -17.46 -4.49
N VAL A 289 -16.56 -17.28 -5.45
CA VAL A 289 -17.52 -16.17 -5.44
C VAL A 289 -18.37 -16.21 -4.16
N LEU A 290 -18.94 -17.38 -3.85
CA LEU A 290 -19.78 -17.57 -2.65
C LEU A 290 -18.99 -17.47 -1.35
N ALA A 291 -17.73 -17.91 -1.34
CA ALA A 291 -16.82 -17.74 -0.21
C ALA A 291 -16.32 -16.30 -0.04
N GLY A 292 -16.61 -15.41 -1.01
CA GLY A 292 -16.22 -14.01 -0.96
C GLY A 292 -14.71 -13.80 -1.07
N VAL A 293 -13.99 -14.69 -1.76
CA VAL A 293 -12.52 -14.64 -1.89
C VAL A 293 -12.10 -13.37 -2.62
N ALA A 294 -11.13 -12.66 -2.07
CA ALA A 294 -10.59 -11.45 -2.65
C ALA A 294 -9.07 -11.39 -2.46
N MET A 295 -8.38 -10.61 -3.30
CA MET A 295 -6.99 -10.23 -3.02
C MET A 295 -6.95 -8.83 -2.40
N ILE A 296 -6.10 -8.66 -1.39
CA ILE A 296 -5.95 -7.43 -0.62
C ILE A 296 -4.49 -7.00 -0.66
N LEU A 297 -4.23 -5.72 -0.92
CA LEU A 297 -2.87 -5.17 -0.99
C LEU A 297 -2.34 -4.77 0.39
N ASP A 298 -3.17 -4.13 1.21
CA ASP A 298 -2.79 -3.62 2.53
C ASP A 298 -3.60 -4.27 3.64
N ILE A 299 -2.91 -5.00 4.53
CA ILE A 299 -3.51 -5.65 5.70
C ILE A 299 -2.78 -5.23 6.98
N ALA A 300 -3.53 -4.88 8.02
CA ALA A 300 -2.97 -4.68 9.35
C ALA A 300 -2.64 -6.05 9.95
N THR A 301 -1.38 -6.45 9.88
CA THR A 301 -0.81 -7.65 10.52
C THR A 301 -0.21 -7.35 11.86
#